data_AF-A0A9P6UHD0-F1
#
_entry.id   AF-A0A9P6UHD0-F1
#
_cell.length_a   1.000
_cell.length_b   1.000
_cell.length_c   1.000
_cell.angle_alpha   90.00
_cell.angle_beta   90.00
_cell.angle_gamma   90.00
#
_symmetry.space_group_name_H-M   'P 1'
#
loop_
_entity.id
_entity.type
_entity.pdbx_description
1 polymer ?
#
loop_
_entity_poly.entity_id
_entity_poly.type
_entity_poly.pdbx_seq_one_letter_code
_entity_poly.pdbx_strand_id
1 'polypeptide(L)'
;MHKVLAHEPGCVKSRRLAHILSEQKRREKINGGFDELKSVIPDCAQNTDSKATILRKATAYILMLEEELKRYSDAYPRPSDDLAPAPPPPSHHQDYIHRQ
;
A
#
# COMPACT_ATOMS: atom_id res chain seq x y z
N MET A 1 -0.58 -62.49 -20.66
CA MET A 1 -1.94 -62.01 -20.34
C MET A 1 -1.84 -60.59 -19.81
N HIS A 2 -2.51 -59.66 -20.49
CA HIS A 2 -2.39 -58.22 -20.31
C HIS A 2 -3.09 -57.74 -19.04
N LYS A 3 -2.48 -56.78 -18.32
CA LYS A 3 -3.23 -55.78 -17.58
C LYS A 3 -2.48 -54.45 -17.63
N VAL A 4 -2.77 -53.70 -18.71
CA VAL A 4 -2.53 -52.27 -18.78
C VAL A 4 -3.48 -51.63 -17.77
N LEU A 5 -2.94 -50.98 -16.74
CA LEU A 5 -3.73 -50.16 -15.83
C LEU A 5 -4.27 -48.99 -16.64
N ALA A 6 -5.60 -48.98 -16.76
CA ALA A 6 -6.36 -47.94 -17.42
C ALA A 6 -5.95 -46.57 -16.87
N HIS A 7 -5.59 -45.67 -17.77
CA HIS A 7 -5.53 -44.25 -17.50
C HIS A 7 -6.97 -43.78 -17.20
N GLU A 8 -7.31 -43.73 -15.90
CA GLU A 8 -8.54 -43.12 -15.40
C GLU A 8 -8.69 -41.73 -16.01
N PRO A 9 -9.73 -41.45 -16.83
CA PRO A 9 -9.96 -40.11 -17.31
C PRO A 9 -10.52 -39.33 -16.12
N GLY A 10 -9.62 -38.72 -15.34
CA GLY A 10 -9.98 -37.69 -14.38
C GLY A 10 -10.90 -36.69 -15.09
N CYS A 11 -12.19 -36.81 -14.75
CA CYS A 11 -13.30 -36.28 -15.53
C CYS A 11 -13.04 -34.80 -15.83
N VAL A 12 -13.15 -34.39 -17.09
CA VAL A 12 -13.01 -32.98 -17.53
C VAL A 12 -13.80 -32.00 -16.65
N LYS A 13 -14.88 -32.46 -16.00
CA LYS A 13 -15.65 -31.71 -15.00
C LYS A 13 -14.81 -31.35 -13.76
N SER A 14 -13.99 -32.26 -13.23
CA SER A 14 -13.08 -32.01 -12.11
C SER A 14 -11.99 -31.00 -12.48
N ARG A 15 -11.41 -31.10 -13.68
CA ARG A 15 -10.46 -30.09 -14.17
C ARG A 15 -11.10 -28.71 -14.35
N ARG A 16 -12.32 -28.66 -14.90
CA ARG A 16 -13.09 -27.41 -15.03
C ARG A 16 -13.38 -26.78 -13.68
N LEU A 17 -13.80 -27.56 -12.69
CA LEU A 17 -14.06 -27.08 -11.34
C LEU A 17 -12.78 -26.57 -10.67
N ALA A 18 -11.68 -27.32 -10.74
CA ALA A 18 -10.39 -26.90 -10.21
C ALA A 18 -9.92 -25.58 -10.84
N HIS A 19 -10.10 -25.41 -12.15
CA HIS A 19 -9.79 -24.17 -12.85
C HIS A 19 -10.65 -23.00 -12.37
N ILE A 20 -11.97 -23.19 -12.21
CA ILE A 20 -12.88 -22.15 -11.70
C ILE A 20 -12.47 -21.73 -10.28
N LEU A 21 -12.20 -22.68 -9.39
CA LEU A 21 -11.78 -22.39 -8.01
C LEU A 21 -10.43 -21.67 -7.96
N SER A 22 -9.48 -22.09 -8.79
CA SER A 22 -8.16 -21.44 -8.89
C SER A 22 -8.30 -19.97 -9.32
N GLU A 23 -9.11 -19.71 -10.35
CA GLU A 23 -9.32 -18.35 -10.84
C GLU A 23 -10.15 -17.50 -9.85
N GLN A 24 -11.12 -18.09 -9.15
CA GLN A 24 -11.82 -17.40 -8.07
C GLN A 24 -10.85 -16.96 -6.97
N LYS A 25 -9.99 -17.87 -6.49
CA LYS A 25 -8.96 -17.55 -5.49
C LYS A 25 -7.99 -16.47 -5.98
N ARG A 26 -7.64 -16.49 -7.27
CA ARG A 26 -6.82 -15.43 -7.88
C ARG A 26 -7.54 -14.08 -7.85
N ARG A 27 -8.84 -14.04 -8.17
CA ARG A 27 -9.66 -12.81 -8.12
C ARG A 27 -9.82 -12.27 -6.72
N GLU A 28 -10.03 -13.14 -5.74
CA GLU A 28 -10.11 -12.77 -4.32
C GLU A 28 -8.82 -12.12 -3.85
N LYS A 29 -7.65 -12.69 -4.19
CA LYS A 29 -6.35 -12.07 -3.89
C LYS A 29 -6.19 -10.69 -4.54
N ILE A 30 -6.58 -10.54 -5.81
CA ILE A 30 -6.52 -9.25 -6.50
C ILE A 30 -7.43 -8.23 -5.80
N ASN A 31 -8.65 -8.61 -5.46
CA ASN A 31 -9.59 -7.71 -4.77
C ASN A 31 -9.08 -7.32 -3.39
N GLY A 32 -8.50 -8.26 -2.63
CA GLY A 32 -7.86 -7.96 -1.35
C GLY A 32 -6.72 -6.94 -1.48
N GLY A 33 -5.89 -7.03 -2.52
CA GLY A 33 -4.86 -6.02 -2.80
C GLY A 33 -5.44 -4.64 -3.13
N PHE A 34 -6.61 -4.57 -3.78
CA PHE A 34 -7.31 -3.28 -3.98
C PHE A 34 -7.88 -2.74 -2.67
N ASP A 35 -8.34 -3.59 -1.75
CA ASP A 35 -8.85 -3.17 -0.45
C ASP A 35 -7.72 -2.61 0.44
N GLU A 36 -6.56 -3.27 0.45
CA GLU A 36 -5.35 -2.76 1.11
C GLU A 36 -4.87 -1.43 0.49
N LEU A 37 -4.86 -1.34 -0.85
CA LEU A 37 -4.47 -0.09 -1.51
C LEU A 37 -5.43 1.07 -1.18
N LYS A 38 -6.74 0.81 -1.05
CA LYS A 38 -7.71 1.84 -0.64
C LYS A 38 -7.50 2.33 0.79
N SER A 39 -7.06 1.46 1.70
CA SER A 39 -6.91 1.83 3.12
C SER A 39 -5.74 2.78 3.35
N VAL A 40 -4.71 2.75 2.49
CA VAL A 40 -3.53 3.60 2.60
C VAL A 40 -3.61 4.90 1.79
N ILE A 41 -4.62 5.04 0.92
CA ILE A 41 -4.84 6.26 0.13
C ILE A 41 -5.97 7.07 0.77
N PRO A 42 -5.70 8.25 1.36
CA PRO A 42 -6.71 9.06 2.07
C PRO A 42 -7.98 9.30 1.27
N ASP A 43 -7.84 9.60 -0.04
CA ASP A 43 -8.95 9.94 -0.94
C ASP A 43 -9.79 8.74 -1.41
N CYS A 44 -9.36 7.51 -1.09
CA CYS A 44 -10.01 6.26 -1.49
C CYS A 44 -10.69 5.54 -0.32
N ALA A 45 -10.34 5.86 0.94
CA ALA A 45 -10.74 5.08 2.11
C ALA A 45 -12.27 5.04 2.37
N GLN A 46 -13.01 6.05 1.92
CA GLN A 46 -14.46 6.19 2.14
C GLN A 46 -15.30 6.07 0.86
N ASN A 47 -14.67 5.92 -0.32
CA ASN A 47 -15.36 5.97 -1.61
C ASN A 47 -15.48 4.61 -2.30
N THR A 48 -16.60 4.39 -2.99
CA THR A 48 -16.82 3.26 -3.90
C THR A 48 -16.15 3.50 -5.26
N ASP A 49 -14.87 3.88 -5.23
CA ASP A 49 -14.11 4.18 -6.43
C ASP A 49 -13.92 2.94 -7.32
N SER A 50 -13.99 3.15 -8.64
CA SER A 50 -13.66 2.12 -9.61
C SER A 50 -12.18 1.72 -9.51
N LYS A 51 -11.83 0.48 -9.89
CA LYS A 51 -10.42 0.00 -9.93
C LYS A 51 -9.51 0.95 -10.69
N ALA A 52 -9.97 1.50 -11.82
CA ALA A 52 -9.21 2.46 -12.60
C ALA A 52 -9.00 3.79 -11.85
N THR A 53 -10.01 4.26 -11.13
CA THR A 53 -9.90 5.46 -10.29
C THR A 53 -8.92 5.25 -9.14
N ILE A 54 -9.00 4.11 -8.44
CA ILE A 54 -8.07 3.76 -7.35
C ILE A 54 -6.63 3.80 -7.85
N LEU A 55 -6.33 3.19 -9.00
CA LEU A 55 -4.97 3.20 -9.57
C LEU A 55 -4.50 4.62 -9.90
N ARG A 56 -5.35 5.47 -10.49
CA ARG A 56 -4.98 6.87 -10.79
C ARG A 56 -4.70 7.66 -9.51
N LYS A 57 -5.57 7.53 -8.49
CA LYS A 57 -5.38 8.19 -7.18
C LYS A 57 -4.11 7.72 -6.50
N ALA A 58 -3.81 6.41 -6.56
CA ALA A 58 -2.57 5.85 -6.03
C ALA A 58 -1.32 6.46 -6.66
N THR A 59 -1.29 6.54 -8.00
CA THR A 59 -0.17 7.17 -8.72
C THR A 59 -0.01 8.64 -8.33
N ALA A 60 -1.11 9.39 -8.28
CA ALA A 60 -1.06 10.80 -7.88
C ALA A 60 -0.56 10.97 -6.43
N TYR A 61 -0.98 10.10 -5.53
CA TYR A 61 -0.57 10.15 -4.12
C TYR A 61 0.92 9.85 -3.95
N ILE A 62 1.47 8.87 -4.67
CA ILE A 62 2.91 8.59 -4.66
C ILE A 62 3.70 9.82 -5.13
N LEU A 63 3.32 10.44 -6.26
CA LEU A 63 4.00 11.62 -6.78
C LEU A 63 3.96 12.81 -5.80
N MET A 64 2.83 13.00 -5.12
CA MET A 64 2.68 14.01 -4.07
C MET A 64 3.63 13.76 -2.90
N LEU A 65 3.71 12.52 -2.41
CA LEU A 65 4.60 12.14 -1.32
C LEU A 65 6.07 12.31 -1.70
N GLU A 66 6.45 11.99 -2.95
CA GLU A 66 7.81 12.22 -3.45
C GLU A 66 8.17 13.71 -3.48
N GLU A 67 7.26 14.58 -3.91
CA GLU A 67 7.45 16.03 -3.88
C GLU A 67 7.54 16.57 -2.45
N GLU A 68 6.70 16.08 -1.55
CA GLU A 68 6.73 16.44 -0.14
C GLU A 68 8.06 16.01 0.51
N LEU A 69 8.49 14.77 0.30
CA LEU A 69 9.79 14.28 0.79
C LEU A 69 10.96 15.11 0.27
N LYS A 70 10.94 15.51 -1.01
CA LYS A 70 11.96 16.39 -1.58
C LYS A 70 11.97 17.76 -0.90
N ARG A 71 10.79 18.35 -0.68
CA ARG A 71 10.67 19.64 0.03
C ARG A 71 11.19 19.52 1.47
N TYR A 72 10.89 18.42 2.15
CA TYR A 72 11.41 18.15 3.49
C TYR A 72 12.91 17.93 3.51
N SER A 73 13.48 17.21 2.53
CA SER A 73 14.93 17.01 2.45
C SER A 73 15.70 18.30 2.13
N ASP A 74 15.11 19.17 1.31
CA ASP A 74 15.70 20.47 0.97
C ASP A 74 15.60 21.45 2.16
N ALA A 75 14.49 21.41 2.92
CA ALA A 75 14.27 22.25 4.09
C ALA A 75 15.05 21.78 5.33
N TYR A 76 15.26 20.47 5.45
CA TYR A 76 16.08 19.85 6.48
C TYR A 76 17.15 18.99 5.80
N PRO A 77 18.21 19.62 5.24
CA PRO A 77 19.38 18.88 4.84
C PRO A 77 19.81 18.09 6.07
N ARG A 78 19.91 16.76 5.94
CA ARG A 78 20.47 15.96 7.02
C ARG A 78 21.80 16.63 7.39
N PRO A 79 21.99 17.05 8.65
CA PRO A 79 23.32 17.44 9.07
C PRO A 79 24.17 16.21 8.78
N SER A 80 25.13 16.35 7.86
CA SER A 80 26.20 15.37 7.66
C SER A 80 26.65 14.90 9.04
N ASP A 81 26.80 13.59 9.24
CA ASP A 81 27.00 12.91 10.54
C ASP A 81 28.18 13.42 11.40
N ASP A 82 28.81 14.54 11.06
CA ASP A 82 30.00 15.09 11.70
C ASP A 82 29.83 16.46 12.38
N LEU A 83 28.67 17.12 12.48
CA LEU A 83 28.61 18.39 13.21
C LEU A 83 27.29 18.73 13.93
N ALA A 84 27.36 18.57 15.26
CA ALA A 84 26.58 19.19 16.34
C ALA A 84 25.06 18.89 16.47
N PRO A 85 24.56 18.54 17.68
CA PRO A 85 23.13 18.44 17.93
C PRO A 85 22.46 19.81 17.79
N ALA A 86 21.33 19.84 17.09
CA ALA A 86 20.52 21.05 16.92
C ALA A 86 20.24 21.72 18.28
N PRO A 87 20.29 23.07 18.36
CA PRO A 87 19.91 23.77 19.58
C PRO A 87 18.44 23.43 19.91
N PRO A 88 18.11 23.18 21.19
CA PRO A 88 16.74 22.86 21.59
C PRO A 88 15.80 24.02 21.21
N PRO A 89 14.56 23.73 20.77
CA PRO A 89 13.59 24.77 20.45
C PRO A 89 13.38 25.68 21.67
N PRO A 90 13.17 26.99 21.47
CA PRO A 90 12.98 27.91 22.59
C PRO A 90 11.74 27.52 23.39
N SER A 91 11.98 27.13 24.64
CA SER A 91 10.93 26.83 25.62
C SER A 91 10.14 28.11 25.94
N HIS A 92 8.99 28.30 25.28
CA HIS A 92 7.99 29.34 25.58
C HIS A 92 7.29 29.15 26.94
N HIS A 93 7.99 28.66 27.96
CA HIS A 93 7.44 28.50 29.32
C HIS A 93 7.69 29.73 30.21
N GLN A 94 8.72 30.53 29.92
CA GLN A 94 9.11 31.68 30.76
C GLN A 94 8.18 32.91 30.57
N ASP A 95 7.50 33.02 29.42
CA ASP A 95 6.65 34.18 29.12
C ASP A 95 5.30 34.18 29.87
N TYR A 96 4.92 33.05 30.49
CA TYR A 96 3.67 32.94 31.23
C TYR A 96 3.78 33.43 32.69
N ILE A 97 4.99 33.46 33.26
CA ILE A 97 5.17 33.63 34.72
C ILE A 97 5.30 35.10 35.12
N HIS A 98 5.56 36.03 34.19
CA HIS A 98 5.78 37.45 34.48
C HIS A 98 4.58 38.37 34.13
N ARG A 99 3.39 37.80 33.89
CA ARG A 99 2.20 38.57 33.47
C ARG A 99 1.05 38.51 34.49
N GLN A 100 1.38 38.69 35.77
CA GLN A 100 0.45 39.02 36.86
C GLN A 100 1.12 40.07 37.76
#